data_AF-A0A7U9N265-F1
#
_entry.id   AF-A0A7U9N265-F1
#
_cell.length_a   1.000
_cell.length_b   1.000
_cell.length_c   1.000
_cell.angle_alpha   90.00
_cell.angle_beta   90.00
_cell.angle_gamma   90.00
#
_symmetry.space_group_name_H-M   'P 1'
#
loop_
_entity.id
_entity.type
_entity.pdbx_description
1 polymer ?
#
loop_
_entity_poly.entity_id
_entity_poly.type
_entity_poly.pdbx_seq_one_letter_code
_entity_poly.pdbx_strand_id
1 'polypeptide(L)'
;MEGPKAPKDPTKKRKSFYIMRGKSVAGSPQPDGRGIQFLYMNDGRMLSSARLVGGITDEEMLGLLATTAGFRQLVHSIGVTVEAEDRELVADFCLQMYGHRDVYGSGTTLRLPVQADGMERILELEGCEWSEDDNIPGQIRFEFPQAGTLATVAVRFYLQDGYDAPEVEDEQPVDFTSPYYRGMLEKSLMQTGNNARLKRVIDQARRGEDVTVAFIGGSITQGAGAIPINTECYAYKTFKGFCELTGRGLEENVHYVKAGVGGTPSELGMIRYETDVLEDGRITPDLVVVEFAVNDEGDETKGECYDSLVRKILNAENHPAVILLFAVFANDWNLQERLSPVGRAYDLPMVSTRDTVVEQFYLKPGSGKVVSKNQFFYDSYHPTSVGHTVMADGILHLLQVVDGQEADVDTLELEKIVPPIGGAFEKVRLLDRRHPHEEEPGNGLPSGDGNTVWDQWNLETDCGGFCHVDTELQAVERNLDLGVTPEFADNWMYRGAEGGRPFSMEITCESLLLVYKDSASNQVGCAEVWVDGEKVLYVDPHVNGWTHCNALICFKSGERKRRHVEVRLAPGMEDKDFTILGFGVV
;
A
#
# COMPACT_ATOMS: atom_id res chain seq x y z
N MET A 1 -29.54 42.18 39.48
CA MET A 1 -28.65 41.17 38.90
C MET A 1 -28.08 41.78 37.63
N GLU A 2 -26.80 42.16 37.62
CA GLU A 2 -26.10 42.45 36.36
C GLU A 2 -25.93 41.12 35.61
N GLY A 3 -26.34 41.06 34.35
CA GLY A 3 -26.10 39.91 33.49
C GLY A 3 -24.60 39.72 33.22
N PRO A 4 -24.17 38.54 32.75
CA PRO A 4 -22.76 38.27 32.48
C PRO A 4 -22.23 39.26 31.44
N LYS A 5 -21.18 40.00 31.80
CA LYS A 5 -20.43 40.84 30.86
C LYS A 5 -19.59 39.91 29.98
N ALA A 6 -19.76 40.01 28.67
CA ALA A 6 -18.90 39.36 27.69
C ALA A 6 -17.42 39.68 28.00
N PRO A 7 -16.51 38.70 27.89
CA PRO A 7 -15.09 38.95 28.10
C PRO A 7 -14.61 40.09 27.21
N LYS A 8 -13.82 41.00 27.80
CA LYS A 8 -13.09 42.02 27.05
C LYS A 8 -11.81 41.39 26.50
N ASP A 9 -11.54 41.72 25.25
CA ASP A 9 -10.50 41.23 24.34
C ASP A 9 -10.75 39.85 23.71
N PRO A 10 -11.10 39.78 22.40
CA PRO A 10 -10.80 38.58 21.64
C PRO A 10 -9.27 38.48 21.60
N THR A 11 -8.72 37.45 22.22
CA THR A 11 -7.35 37.00 21.97
C THR A 11 -7.13 37.09 20.46
N LYS A 12 -6.16 37.89 20.02
CA LYS A 12 -5.86 38.10 18.60
C LYS A 12 -5.78 36.71 17.96
N LYS A 13 -6.72 36.38 17.06
CA LYS A 13 -6.75 35.06 16.42
C LYS A 13 -5.39 34.85 15.76
N ARG A 14 -4.56 33.99 16.34
CA ARG A 14 -3.25 33.65 15.79
C ARG A 14 -3.48 33.05 14.40
N LYS A 15 -2.59 33.39 13.47
CA LYS A 15 -2.55 32.72 12.17
C LYS A 15 -2.30 31.23 12.39
N SER A 16 -2.87 30.40 11.53
CA SER A 16 -2.82 28.96 11.73
C SER A 16 -3.11 28.21 10.44
N PHE A 17 -2.59 27.01 10.36
CA PHE A 17 -2.84 26.09 9.26
C PHE A 17 -3.08 24.68 9.79
N TYR A 18 -3.78 23.87 9.01
CA TYR A 18 -4.06 22.49 9.35
C TYR A 18 -2.92 21.58 8.91
N ILE A 19 -2.56 20.63 9.76
CA ILE A 19 -1.81 19.42 9.37
C ILE A 19 -2.78 18.31 9.00
N MET A 20 -3.94 18.29 9.64
CA MET A 20 -5.03 17.36 9.35
C MET A 20 -6.35 18.10 9.50
N ARG A 21 -7.27 17.90 8.55
CA ARG A 21 -8.59 18.54 8.58
C ARG A 21 -9.67 17.55 8.17
N GLY A 22 -10.51 17.19 9.14
CA GLY A 22 -11.68 16.33 8.91
C GLY A 22 -11.31 14.94 8.43
N LYS A 23 -10.22 14.37 8.96
CA LYS A 23 -9.75 13.03 8.57
C LYS A 23 -10.41 11.99 9.45
N SER A 24 -10.97 10.95 8.86
CA SER A 24 -11.42 9.77 9.61
C SER A 24 -10.21 9.02 10.17
N VAL A 25 -10.32 8.42 11.34
CA VAL A 25 -9.28 7.58 11.95
C VAL A 25 -9.92 6.34 12.56
N ALA A 26 -9.15 5.25 12.61
CA ALA A 26 -9.53 4.01 13.25
C ALA A 26 -8.46 3.59 14.25
N GLY A 27 -8.86 3.32 15.49
CA GLY A 27 -7.94 2.80 16.50
C GLY A 27 -7.50 1.36 16.16
N SER A 28 -6.29 1.18 15.63
CA SER A 28 -5.76 -0.15 15.31
C SER A 28 -5.54 -0.97 16.59
N PRO A 29 -5.90 -2.26 16.63
CA PRO A 29 -5.82 -3.07 17.84
C PRO A 29 -4.40 -3.13 18.43
N GLN A 30 -4.30 -2.92 19.74
CA GLN A 30 -3.06 -3.07 20.50
C GLN A 30 -3.15 -4.26 21.47
N PRO A 31 -2.01 -4.85 21.89
CA PRO A 31 -2.00 -5.97 22.84
C PRO A 31 -2.68 -5.67 24.18
N ASP A 32 -2.73 -4.40 24.58
CA ASP A 32 -3.36 -3.92 25.81
C ASP A 32 -4.87 -3.64 25.66
N GLY A 33 -5.45 -3.90 24.49
CA GLY A 33 -6.86 -3.67 24.16
C GLY A 33 -7.19 -2.26 23.66
N ARG A 34 -6.24 -1.32 23.74
CA ARG A 34 -6.42 0.04 23.19
C ARG A 34 -6.46 0.01 21.67
N GLY A 35 -6.99 1.10 21.11
CA GLY A 35 -6.92 1.39 19.69
C GLY A 35 -5.96 2.53 19.43
N ILE A 36 -5.00 2.39 18.53
CA ILE A 36 -4.10 3.50 18.17
C ILE A 36 -4.17 3.76 16.67
N GLN A 37 -4.44 5.01 16.30
CA GLN A 37 -4.17 5.48 14.95
C GLN A 37 -2.77 6.09 14.93
N PHE A 38 -1.88 5.54 14.11
CA PHE A 38 -0.56 6.11 13.83
C PHE A 38 -0.60 6.98 12.58
N LEU A 39 0.10 8.11 12.66
CA LEU A 39 0.25 9.07 11.57
C LEU A 39 1.70 9.53 11.54
N TYR A 40 2.49 8.96 10.63
CA TYR A 40 3.90 9.27 10.48
C TYR A 40 4.09 10.66 9.89
N MET A 41 4.94 11.46 10.53
CA MET A 41 5.24 12.84 10.16
C MET A 41 6.69 13.03 9.68
N ASN A 42 7.54 12.01 9.84
CA ASN A 42 8.90 11.95 9.30
C ASN A 42 8.93 11.74 7.77
N ASP A 43 10.14 11.75 7.19
CA ASP A 43 10.42 11.57 5.76
C ASP A 43 9.65 12.55 4.86
N GLY A 44 9.55 13.80 5.30
CA GLY A 44 8.86 14.86 4.55
C GLY A 44 7.33 14.81 4.63
N ARG A 45 6.73 13.86 5.37
CA ARG A 45 5.26 13.78 5.54
C ARG A 45 4.69 14.99 6.25
N MET A 46 5.37 15.54 7.28
CA MET A 46 4.96 16.79 7.94
C MET A 46 4.88 17.96 6.95
N LEU A 47 5.91 18.13 6.12
CA LEU A 47 5.98 19.18 5.11
C LEU A 47 4.89 18.98 4.05
N SER A 48 4.68 17.74 3.63
CA SER A 48 3.65 17.40 2.66
C SER A 48 2.24 17.70 3.20
N SER A 49 1.96 17.37 4.46
CA SER A 49 0.70 17.71 5.12
C SER A 49 0.50 19.23 5.26
N ALA A 50 1.56 19.97 5.62
CA ALA A 50 1.51 21.43 5.69
C ALA A 50 1.21 22.08 4.33
N ARG A 51 1.76 21.53 3.23
CA ARG A 51 1.42 21.97 1.87
C ARG A 51 -0.01 21.57 1.47
N LEU A 52 -0.34 20.30 1.64
CA LEU A 52 -1.57 19.69 1.11
C LEU A 52 -2.82 20.14 1.86
N VAL A 53 -2.76 20.12 3.19
CA VAL A 53 -3.89 20.43 4.07
C VAL A 53 -3.82 21.89 4.51
N GLY A 54 -2.62 22.37 4.83
CA GLY A 54 -2.40 23.71 5.34
C GLY A 54 -2.28 24.81 4.27
N GLY A 55 -2.07 24.44 3.00
CA GLY A 55 -1.88 25.38 1.90
C GLY A 55 -0.57 26.17 1.97
N ILE A 56 0.39 25.75 2.79
CA ILE A 56 1.66 26.48 2.97
C ILE A 56 2.50 26.37 1.70
N THR A 57 2.89 27.53 1.16
CA THR A 57 3.79 27.66 0.00
C THR A 57 5.11 28.34 0.35
N ASP A 58 5.23 28.87 1.57
CA ASP A 58 6.45 29.48 2.08
C ASP A 58 7.48 28.38 2.42
N GLU A 59 8.55 28.31 1.64
CA GLU A 59 9.62 27.32 1.79
C GLU A 59 10.42 27.49 3.09
N GLU A 60 10.53 28.71 3.63
CA GLU A 60 11.20 28.96 4.91
C GLU A 60 10.38 28.35 6.04
N MET A 61 9.07 28.60 6.06
CA MET A 61 8.16 27.98 7.03
C MET A 61 8.16 26.45 6.95
N LEU A 62 8.19 25.89 5.75
CA LEU A 62 8.24 24.45 5.57
C LEU A 62 9.59 23.86 6.03
N GLY A 63 10.69 24.57 5.78
CA GLY A 63 12.01 24.20 6.30
C GLY A 63 12.05 24.15 7.83
N LEU A 64 11.32 25.04 8.51
CA LEU A 64 11.22 25.01 9.98
C LEU A 64 10.55 23.73 10.49
N LEU A 65 9.57 23.17 9.76
CA LEU A 65 8.90 21.93 10.15
C LEU A 65 9.78 20.66 10.01
N ALA A 66 10.95 20.77 9.39
CA ALA A 66 11.84 19.62 9.20
C ALA A 66 12.61 19.21 10.47
N THR A 67 12.62 20.05 11.51
CA THR A 67 13.36 19.80 12.76
C THR A 67 12.51 20.19 13.97
N THR A 68 12.77 19.59 15.13
CA THR A 68 12.06 19.96 16.37
C THR A 68 12.36 21.42 16.77
N ALA A 69 13.59 21.88 16.57
CA ALA A 69 13.97 23.26 16.86
C ALA A 69 13.20 24.25 15.98
N GLY A 70 13.13 24.01 14.68
CA GLY A 70 12.35 24.85 13.76
C GLY A 70 10.84 24.77 14.03
N PHE A 71 10.32 23.58 14.34
CA PHE A 71 8.92 23.40 14.73
C PHE A 71 8.56 24.30 15.91
N ARG A 72 9.41 24.33 16.95
CA ARG A 72 9.21 25.18 18.14
C ARG A 72 9.35 26.67 17.84
N GLN A 73 10.15 27.04 16.85
CA GLN A 73 10.27 28.42 16.37
C GLN A 73 9.01 28.87 15.64
N LEU A 74 8.36 27.96 14.91
CA LEU A 74 7.19 28.26 14.07
C LEU A 74 5.86 28.18 14.83
N VAL A 75 5.69 27.14 15.64
CA VAL A 75 4.41 26.76 16.26
C VAL A 75 4.33 27.27 17.70
N HIS A 76 3.25 27.98 18.00
CA HIS A 76 2.90 28.49 19.32
C HIS A 76 2.09 27.45 20.12
N SER A 77 1.03 26.93 19.53
CA SER A 77 0.13 25.96 20.16
C SER A 77 -0.53 25.06 19.12
N ILE A 78 -1.08 23.94 19.59
CA ILE A 78 -1.73 22.93 18.73
C ILE A 78 -3.20 22.85 19.09
N GLY A 79 -4.07 23.14 18.14
CA GLY A 79 -5.50 22.87 18.23
C GLY A 79 -5.79 21.44 17.77
N VAL A 80 -6.52 20.70 18.59
CA VAL A 80 -6.93 19.33 18.29
C VAL A 80 -8.42 19.19 18.45
N THR A 81 -9.05 18.53 17.48
CA THR A 81 -10.48 18.18 17.53
C THR A 81 -10.61 16.69 17.31
N VAL A 82 -11.46 16.05 18.10
CA VAL A 82 -11.88 14.65 17.94
C VAL A 82 -13.40 14.64 17.99
N GLU A 83 -14.02 13.94 17.06
CA GLU A 83 -15.47 13.72 17.01
C GLU A 83 -15.73 12.23 16.79
N ALA A 84 -16.47 11.61 17.71
CA ALA A 84 -16.87 10.21 17.63
C ALA A 84 -18.36 10.07 17.95
N GLU A 85 -18.92 8.88 17.72
CA GLU A 85 -20.32 8.57 18.08
C GLU A 85 -20.55 8.71 19.59
N ASP A 86 -19.64 8.15 20.40
CA ASP A 86 -19.61 8.39 21.85
C ASP A 86 -18.89 9.70 22.15
N ARG A 87 -19.67 10.72 22.51
CA ARG A 87 -19.17 12.07 22.83
C ARG A 87 -18.51 12.18 24.20
N GLU A 88 -18.68 11.19 25.07
CA GLU A 88 -18.01 11.15 26.39
C GLU A 88 -16.65 10.43 26.30
N LEU A 89 -16.37 9.77 25.18
CA LEU A 89 -15.07 9.19 24.89
C LEU A 89 -13.97 10.25 24.98
N VAL A 90 -12.87 9.90 25.64
CA VAL A 90 -11.64 10.71 25.66
C VAL A 90 -10.56 9.96 24.91
N ALA A 91 -10.01 10.59 23.87
CA ALA A 91 -8.84 10.12 23.14
C ALA A 91 -7.61 10.93 23.55
N ASP A 92 -6.47 10.28 23.71
CA ASP A 92 -5.21 10.98 23.93
C ASP A 92 -4.57 11.33 22.58
N PHE A 93 -4.53 12.62 22.27
CA PHE A 93 -3.67 13.12 21.20
C PHE A 93 -2.22 13.09 21.67
N CYS A 94 -1.35 12.53 20.84
CA CYS A 94 0.09 12.52 21.07
C CYS A 94 0.83 13.08 19.85
N LEU A 95 1.74 14.02 20.07
CA LEU A 95 2.76 14.40 19.08
C LEU A 95 4.12 13.99 19.62
N GLN A 96 4.76 13.04 18.96
CA GLN A 96 6.08 12.56 19.31
C GLN A 96 7.14 13.13 18.39
N MET A 97 8.17 13.71 19.00
CA MET A 97 9.44 14.00 18.36
C MET A 97 10.32 12.75 18.40
N TYR A 98 10.96 12.43 17.28
CA TYR A 98 11.97 11.37 17.25
C TYR A 98 13.30 11.90 17.74
N GLY A 99 14.04 11.07 18.48
CA GLY A 99 15.33 11.45 19.06
C GLY A 99 16.53 11.12 18.17
N HIS A 100 17.71 11.66 18.48
CA HIS A 100 18.95 11.31 17.77
C HIS A 100 19.50 9.94 18.18
N ARG A 101 19.43 9.58 19.47
CA ARG A 101 19.99 8.30 19.97
C ARG A 101 19.05 7.12 19.76
N ASP A 102 17.78 7.32 20.05
CA ASP A 102 16.71 6.33 19.84
C ASP A 102 15.51 7.05 19.23
N VAL A 103 15.26 6.74 17.96
CA VAL A 103 14.20 7.35 17.15
C VAL A 103 12.86 7.28 17.87
N TYR A 104 12.53 6.17 18.55
CA TYR A 104 11.20 5.95 19.12
C TYR A 104 11.10 6.15 20.64
N GLY A 105 12.22 6.10 21.38
CA GLY A 105 12.19 6.14 22.84
C GLY A 105 12.77 7.39 23.49
N SER A 106 13.62 8.14 22.80
CA SER A 106 14.43 9.20 23.45
C SER A 106 13.95 10.63 23.25
N GLY A 107 13.06 10.85 22.28
CA GLY A 107 12.46 12.16 22.01
C GLY A 107 11.21 12.46 22.84
N THR A 108 10.82 13.72 22.86
CA THR A 108 9.66 14.27 23.58
C THR A 108 8.36 13.71 23.02
N THR A 109 7.45 13.29 23.90
CA THR A 109 6.05 13.02 23.53
C THR A 109 5.14 14.01 24.23
N LEU A 110 4.60 14.94 23.46
CA LEU A 110 3.56 15.86 23.92
C LEU A 110 2.21 15.15 23.93
N ARG A 111 1.40 15.36 24.97
CA ARG A 111 0.10 14.69 25.15
C ARG A 111 -1.00 15.68 25.51
N LEU A 112 -2.19 15.46 24.95
CA LEU A 112 -3.40 16.21 25.26
C LEU A 112 -4.60 15.25 25.28
N PRO A 113 -5.29 15.08 26.42
CA PRO A 113 -6.58 14.40 26.46
C PRO A 113 -7.63 15.25 25.73
N VAL A 114 -8.33 14.67 24.77
CA VAL A 114 -9.34 15.34 23.95
C VAL A 114 -10.65 14.57 24.02
N GLN A 115 -11.69 15.22 24.54
CA GLN A 115 -13.04 14.67 24.52
C GLN A 115 -13.55 14.64 23.07
N ALA A 116 -14.19 13.54 22.67
CA ALA A 116 -14.65 13.29 21.31
C ALA A 116 -15.98 14.02 20.98
N ASP A 117 -16.12 15.26 21.44
CA ASP A 117 -17.33 16.08 21.34
C ASP A 117 -17.31 17.06 20.15
N GLY A 118 -16.26 17.02 19.33
CA GLY A 118 -16.07 17.92 18.20
C GLY A 118 -15.64 19.35 18.59
N MET A 119 -15.43 19.64 19.87
CA MET A 119 -14.91 20.94 20.31
C MET A 119 -13.38 20.95 20.32
N GLU A 120 -12.78 22.03 19.81
CA GLU A 120 -11.33 22.20 19.79
C GLU A 120 -10.76 22.28 21.22
N ARG A 121 -9.69 21.52 21.48
CA ARG A 121 -8.85 21.62 22.67
C ARG A 121 -7.46 22.12 22.26
N ILE A 122 -6.87 22.99 23.08
CA ILE A 122 -5.58 23.62 22.79
C ILE A 122 -4.49 23.00 23.68
N LEU A 123 -3.42 22.54 23.06
CA LEU A 123 -2.15 22.21 23.71
C LEU A 123 -1.21 23.41 23.55
N GLU A 124 -1.01 24.14 24.64
CA GLU A 124 -0.01 25.20 24.71
C GLU A 124 1.40 24.59 24.76
N LEU A 125 2.31 25.04 23.89
CA LEU A 125 3.69 24.54 23.87
C LEU A 125 4.59 25.29 24.86
N GLU A 126 4.14 26.46 25.33
CA GLU A 126 4.81 27.21 26.38
C GLU A 126 4.76 26.41 27.69
N GLY A 127 5.93 26.12 28.26
CA GLY A 127 6.05 25.35 29.50
C GLY A 127 6.10 23.83 29.32
N CYS A 128 6.01 23.30 28.09
CA CYS A 128 6.33 21.90 27.85
C CYS A 128 7.83 21.64 28.09
N GLU A 129 8.13 20.49 28.70
CA GLU A 129 9.50 19.99 28.83
C GLU A 129 9.92 19.31 27.52
N TRP A 130 11.12 19.62 27.06
CA TRP A 130 11.67 19.11 25.80
C TRP A 130 12.97 18.35 26.08
N SER A 131 13.12 17.18 25.46
CA SER A 131 14.34 16.39 25.46
C SER A 131 15.44 17.13 24.69
N GLU A 132 16.66 17.10 25.23
CA GLU A 132 17.85 17.56 24.50
C GLU A 132 18.17 16.65 23.29
N ASP A 133 17.58 15.46 23.24
CA ASP A 133 17.76 14.49 22.18
C ASP A 133 16.81 14.67 21.00
N ASP A 134 15.87 15.63 21.07
CA ASP A 134 14.88 15.86 20.03
C ASP A 134 15.50 16.22 18.68
N ASN A 135 15.13 15.47 17.64
CA ASN A 135 15.63 15.65 16.28
C ASN A 135 14.56 16.24 15.35
N ILE A 136 13.48 15.48 15.10
CA ILE A 136 12.44 15.82 14.12
C ILE A 136 11.03 15.52 14.64
N PRO A 137 9.98 16.18 14.12
CA PRO A 137 8.61 15.71 14.27
C PRO A 137 8.44 14.31 13.67
N GLY A 138 8.21 13.33 14.54
CA GLY A 138 8.22 11.91 14.18
C GLY A 138 6.85 11.38 13.80
N GLN A 139 5.89 11.48 14.72
CA GLN A 139 4.53 10.96 14.50
C GLN A 139 3.47 11.66 15.35
N ILE A 140 2.25 11.68 14.82
CA ILE A 140 1.03 11.96 15.57
C ILE A 140 0.36 10.62 15.88
N ARG A 141 -0.23 10.49 17.08
CA ARG A 141 -1.09 9.37 17.44
C ARG A 141 -2.39 9.85 18.05
N PHE A 142 -3.47 9.13 17.76
CA PHE A 142 -4.69 9.17 18.54
C PHE A 142 -4.82 7.84 19.27
N GLU A 143 -4.68 7.86 20.59
CA GLU A 143 -4.77 6.70 21.45
C GLU A 143 -6.19 6.64 22.05
N PHE A 144 -6.97 5.64 21.64
CA PHE A 144 -8.34 5.40 22.07
C PHE A 144 -8.39 4.31 23.15
N PRO A 145 -9.33 4.39 24.11
CA PRO A 145 -9.53 3.35 25.11
C PRO A 145 -9.79 1.94 24.55
N GLN A 146 -10.38 1.85 23.35
CA GLN A 146 -10.76 0.58 22.72
C GLN A 146 -10.32 0.55 21.25
N ALA A 147 -9.82 -0.61 20.82
CA ALA A 147 -9.60 -0.93 19.40
C ALA A 147 -10.88 -0.80 18.56
N GLY A 148 -10.73 -0.47 17.28
CA GLY A 148 -11.84 -0.30 16.33
C GLY A 148 -12.63 0.99 16.51
N THR A 149 -12.26 1.85 17.47
CA THR A 149 -12.91 3.16 17.65
C THR A 149 -12.74 4.00 16.38
N LEU A 150 -13.87 4.45 15.83
CA LEU A 150 -13.91 5.37 14.70
C LEU A 150 -14.10 6.80 15.20
N ALA A 151 -13.32 7.73 14.65
CA ALA A 151 -13.47 9.14 14.91
C ALA A 151 -13.12 9.98 13.68
N THR A 152 -13.52 11.24 13.69
CA THR A 152 -13.03 12.28 12.78
C THR A 152 -12.14 13.23 13.57
N VAL A 153 -10.98 13.57 13.01
CA VAL A 153 -9.99 14.40 13.69
C VAL A 153 -9.54 15.59 12.86
N ALA A 154 -9.11 16.63 13.57
CA ALA A 154 -8.38 17.75 13.00
C ALA A 154 -7.22 18.14 13.90
N VAL A 155 -6.09 18.51 13.29
CA VAL A 155 -4.89 19.00 13.97
C VAL A 155 -4.47 20.30 13.29
N ARG A 156 -4.39 21.37 14.08
CA ARG A 156 -4.12 22.73 13.63
C ARG A 156 -2.93 23.30 14.38
N PHE A 157 -1.98 23.86 13.65
CA PHE A 157 -0.84 24.58 14.24
C PHE A 157 -1.13 26.07 14.25
N TYR A 158 -1.17 26.64 15.46
CA TYR A 158 -1.22 28.08 15.67
C TYR A 158 0.20 28.63 15.67
N LEU A 159 0.41 29.69 14.90
CA LEU A 159 1.73 30.23 14.61
C LEU A 159 2.22 31.21 15.68
N GLN A 160 3.54 31.23 15.87
CA GLN A 160 4.23 32.32 16.54
C GLN A 160 4.08 33.63 15.76
N ASP A 161 4.29 34.76 16.45
CA ASP A 161 4.24 36.07 15.81
C ASP A 161 5.33 36.20 14.73
N GLY A 162 4.98 36.79 13.58
CA GLY A 162 5.91 36.98 12.46
C GLY A 162 5.71 35.99 11.30
N TYR A 163 4.95 34.92 11.50
CA TYR A 163 4.56 33.99 10.44
C TYR A 163 3.13 34.22 9.98
N ASP A 164 2.83 33.82 8.75
CA ASP A 164 1.48 33.90 8.17
C ASP A 164 1.04 32.55 7.62
N ALA A 165 -0.27 32.37 7.46
CA ALA A 165 -0.87 31.19 6.84
C ALA A 165 -2.03 31.64 5.96
N PRO A 166 -2.29 30.93 4.85
CA PRO A 166 -3.44 31.23 4.00
C PRO A 166 -4.74 31.07 4.78
N GLU A 167 -5.78 31.78 4.33
CA GLU A 167 -7.12 31.53 4.87
C GLU A 167 -7.58 30.12 4.52
N VAL A 168 -8.23 29.49 5.49
CA VAL A 168 -8.77 28.15 5.32
C VAL A 168 -10.01 28.26 4.43
N GLU A 169 -9.96 27.66 3.24
CA GLU A 169 -11.13 27.55 2.38
C GLU A 169 -12.16 26.59 3.00
N ASP A 170 -13.43 26.99 3.02
CA ASP A 170 -14.53 26.11 3.42
C ASP A 170 -14.72 24.99 2.38
N GLU A 171 -14.61 23.74 2.83
CA GLU A 171 -14.85 22.55 2.00
C GLU A 171 -16.26 22.03 2.22
N GLN A 172 -17.05 21.97 1.14
CA GLN A 172 -18.33 21.29 1.15
C GLN A 172 -18.12 19.78 0.94
N PRO A 173 -18.98 18.91 1.49
CA PRO A 173 -18.95 17.48 1.20
C PRO A 173 -18.97 17.21 -0.31
N VAL A 174 -18.26 16.17 -0.75
CA VAL A 174 -18.25 15.76 -2.16
C VAL A 174 -19.63 15.24 -2.55
N ASP A 175 -20.25 15.85 -3.56
CA ASP A 175 -21.50 15.38 -4.14
C ASP A 175 -21.21 14.40 -5.29
N PHE A 176 -21.16 13.11 -4.94
CA PHE A 176 -20.97 11.97 -5.85
C PHE A 176 -22.12 11.81 -6.86
N THR A 177 -23.23 12.52 -6.71
CA THR A 177 -24.39 12.43 -7.63
C THR A 177 -24.41 13.55 -8.67
N SER A 178 -23.58 14.58 -8.49
CA SER A 178 -23.58 15.80 -9.29
C SER A 178 -23.17 15.55 -10.75
N PRO A 179 -23.66 16.37 -11.71
CA PRO A 179 -23.17 16.33 -13.09
C PRO A 179 -21.68 16.62 -13.22
N TYR A 180 -21.12 17.45 -12.32
CA TYR A 180 -19.69 17.74 -12.30
C TYR A 180 -18.87 16.50 -11.91
N TYR A 181 -19.34 15.73 -10.91
CA TYR A 181 -18.70 14.46 -10.54
C TYR A 181 -18.75 13.45 -11.68
N ARG A 182 -19.88 13.33 -12.38
CA ARG A 182 -19.97 12.44 -13.56
C ARG A 182 -19.01 12.86 -14.67
N GLY A 183 -18.93 14.15 -15.00
CA GLY A 183 -17.98 14.65 -16.00
C GLY A 183 -16.51 14.52 -15.59
N MET A 184 -16.23 14.54 -14.28
CA MET A 184 -14.91 14.18 -13.73
C MET A 184 -14.62 12.69 -13.93
N LEU A 185 -15.57 11.82 -13.59
CA LEU A 185 -15.44 10.36 -13.75
C LEU A 185 -15.32 9.90 -15.20
N GLU A 186 -15.93 10.57 -16.16
CA GLU A 186 -15.77 10.24 -17.59
C GLU A 186 -14.30 10.26 -18.03
N LYS A 187 -13.45 11.06 -17.38
CA LYS A 187 -12.00 11.12 -17.63
C LYS A 187 -11.23 9.93 -17.06
N SER A 188 -11.84 9.12 -16.21
CA SER A 188 -11.23 7.90 -15.67
C SER A 188 -11.00 6.86 -16.75
N LEU A 189 -11.85 6.82 -17.78
CA LEU A 189 -11.82 5.79 -18.80
C LEU A 189 -10.75 6.11 -19.85
N MET A 190 -9.60 5.43 -19.79
CA MET A 190 -8.57 5.57 -20.82
C MET A 190 -8.94 4.78 -22.07
N GLN A 191 -9.39 3.53 -21.90
CA GLN A 191 -9.90 2.67 -22.97
C GLN A 191 -10.70 1.51 -22.35
N THR A 192 -11.67 0.99 -23.10
CA THR A 192 -12.38 -0.26 -22.75
C THR A 192 -11.63 -1.51 -23.17
N GLY A 193 -10.73 -1.40 -24.16
CA GLY A 193 -10.06 -2.55 -24.78
C GLY A 193 -11.05 -3.48 -25.49
N ASN A 194 -10.60 -4.71 -25.77
CA ASN A 194 -11.46 -5.82 -26.17
C ASN A 194 -12.28 -6.27 -24.95
N ASN A 195 -13.59 -6.16 -25.06
CA ASN A 195 -14.47 -6.33 -23.91
C ASN A 195 -14.93 -7.79 -23.68
N ALA A 196 -14.52 -8.74 -24.53
CA ALA A 196 -15.08 -10.09 -24.56
C ALA A 196 -14.96 -10.83 -23.23
N ARG A 197 -13.75 -10.82 -22.63
CA ARG A 197 -13.50 -11.47 -21.34
C ARG A 197 -14.27 -10.80 -20.21
N LEU A 198 -14.30 -9.46 -20.18
CA LEU A 198 -14.98 -8.72 -19.13
C LEU A 198 -16.50 -8.92 -19.17
N LYS A 199 -17.11 -8.89 -20.37
CA LYS A 199 -18.52 -9.21 -20.54
C LYS A 199 -18.85 -10.64 -20.16
N ARG A 200 -17.99 -11.60 -20.50
CA ARG A 200 -18.15 -12.99 -20.07
C ARG A 200 -18.29 -13.08 -18.56
N VAL A 201 -17.41 -12.43 -17.81
CA VAL A 201 -17.44 -12.42 -16.33
C VAL A 201 -18.72 -11.77 -15.79
N ILE A 202 -19.13 -10.62 -16.33
CA ILE A 202 -20.39 -9.94 -15.96
C ILE A 202 -21.59 -10.87 -16.19
N ASP A 203 -21.65 -11.53 -17.34
CA ASP A 203 -22.76 -12.41 -17.70
C ASP A 203 -22.76 -13.72 -16.90
N GLN A 204 -21.59 -14.28 -16.57
CA GLN A 204 -21.45 -15.43 -15.66
C GLN A 204 -22.01 -15.10 -14.28
N ALA A 205 -21.58 -13.97 -13.71
CA ALA A 205 -22.10 -13.50 -12.42
C ALA A 205 -23.63 -13.32 -12.48
N ARG A 206 -24.17 -12.71 -13.54
CA ARG A 206 -25.63 -12.57 -13.75
C ARG A 206 -26.37 -13.89 -13.93
N ARG A 207 -25.72 -14.96 -14.38
CA ARG A 207 -26.34 -16.30 -14.44
C ARG A 207 -26.26 -17.05 -13.11
N GLY A 208 -25.53 -16.54 -12.13
CA GLY A 208 -25.36 -17.18 -10.83
C GLY A 208 -24.23 -18.20 -10.82
N GLU A 209 -23.35 -18.17 -11.83
CA GLU A 209 -22.11 -18.94 -11.83
C GLU A 209 -21.11 -18.31 -10.86
N ASP A 210 -20.30 -19.13 -10.19
CA ASP A 210 -19.25 -18.63 -9.31
C ASP A 210 -18.25 -17.79 -10.10
N VAL A 211 -18.02 -16.56 -9.62
CA VAL A 211 -17.11 -15.58 -10.20
C VAL A 211 -16.22 -15.03 -9.11
N THR A 212 -14.91 -15.07 -9.28
CA THR A 212 -13.97 -14.47 -8.33
C THR A 212 -13.41 -13.16 -8.88
N VAL A 213 -13.55 -12.07 -8.11
CA VAL A 213 -12.99 -10.76 -8.40
C VAL A 213 -11.81 -10.49 -7.47
N ALA A 214 -10.62 -10.41 -8.05
CA ALA A 214 -9.36 -10.22 -7.33
C ALA A 214 -8.75 -8.84 -7.59
N PHE A 215 -8.04 -8.32 -6.58
CA PHE A 215 -7.32 -7.06 -6.61
C PHE A 215 -5.90 -7.29 -6.14
N ILE A 216 -4.91 -6.93 -6.95
CA ILE A 216 -3.49 -7.04 -6.60
C ILE A 216 -2.79 -5.68 -6.78
N GLY A 217 -1.99 -5.28 -5.79
CA GLY A 217 -1.26 -4.03 -5.83
C GLY A 217 -0.51 -3.67 -4.56
N GLY A 218 -0.20 -2.38 -4.41
CA GLY A 218 0.52 -1.83 -3.26
C GLY A 218 -0.36 -1.51 -2.04
N SER A 219 0.04 -0.51 -1.25
CA SER A 219 -0.66 -0.07 -0.02
C SER A 219 -2.06 0.47 -0.29
N ILE A 220 -2.30 1.10 -1.45
CA ILE A 220 -3.62 1.61 -1.82
C ILE A 220 -4.58 0.42 -2.02
N THR A 221 -4.13 -0.67 -2.64
CA THR A 221 -4.88 -1.93 -2.75
C THR A 221 -5.09 -2.61 -1.41
N GLN A 222 -4.11 -2.54 -0.49
CA GLN A 222 -4.29 -3.02 0.89
C GLN A 222 -5.44 -2.27 1.59
N GLY A 223 -5.60 -0.98 1.26
CA GLY A 223 -6.65 -0.08 1.76
C GLY A 223 -6.10 1.07 2.60
N ALA A 224 -4.80 1.34 2.57
CA ALA A 224 -4.20 2.43 3.35
C ALA A 224 -4.93 3.75 3.10
N GLY A 225 -5.35 4.42 4.19
CA GLY A 225 -6.11 5.67 4.17
C GLY A 225 -7.64 5.50 4.07
N ALA A 226 -8.15 4.30 3.74
CA ALA A 226 -9.54 3.94 3.93
C ALA A 226 -9.82 3.65 5.41
N ILE A 227 -10.93 4.18 5.92
CA ILE A 227 -11.33 4.01 7.32
C ILE A 227 -12.80 3.62 7.40
N PRO A 228 -13.14 2.38 7.79
CA PRO A 228 -12.23 1.25 8.07
C PRO A 228 -11.59 0.65 6.81
N ILE A 229 -10.37 0.10 6.96
CA ILE A 229 -9.50 -0.35 5.86
C ILE A 229 -10.12 -1.44 4.97
N ASN A 230 -10.91 -2.33 5.54
CA ASN A 230 -11.45 -3.50 4.85
C ASN A 230 -12.68 -3.22 3.98
N THR A 231 -13.48 -2.20 4.31
CA THR A 231 -14.76 -1.92 3.62
C THR A 231 -14.84 -0.54 2.99
N GLU A 232 -14.00 0.42 3.39
CA GLU A 232 -13.94 1.74 2.74
C GLU A 232 -12.85 1.83 1.66
N CYS A 233 -12.10 0.75 1.42
CA CYS A 233 -11.11 0.69 0.34
C CYS A 233 -11.76 0.53 -1.03
N TYR A 234 -11.03 0.94 -2.07
CA TYR A 234 -11.55 0.91 -3.44
C TYR A 234 -11.84 -0.52 -3.91
N ALA A 235 -11.06 -1.50 -3.46
CA ALA A 235 -11.22 -2.90 -3.83
C ALA A 235 -12.58 -3.43 -3.39
N TYR A 236 -12.93 -3.26 -2.11
CA TYR A 236 -14.24 -3.68 -1.60
C TYR A 236 -15.39 -2.90 -2.22
N LYS A 237 -15.25 -1.57 -2.39
CA LYS A 237 -16.28 -0.74 -3.05
C LYS A 237 -16.53 -1.16 -4.49
N THR A 238 -15.48 -1.53 -5.22
CA THR A 238 -15.58 -2.07 -6.58
C THR A 238 -16.26 -3.43 -6.58
N PHE A 239 -15.87 -4.34 -5.68
CA PHE A 239 -16.53 -5.65 -5.52
C PHE A 239 -18.04 -5.48 -5.24
N LYS A 240 -18.38 -4.64 -4.27
CA LYS A 240 -19.78 -4.32 -3.94
C LYS A 240 -20.54 -3.79 -5.15
N GLY A 241 -19.96 -2.81 -5.86
CA GLY A 241 -20.60 -2.25 -7.05
C GLY A 241 -20.70 -3.23 -8.21
N PHE A 242 -19.77 -4.19 -8.34
CA PHE A 242 -19.86 -5.28 -9.31
C PHE A 242 -21.02 -6.24 -8.98
N CYS A 243 -21.18 -6.60 -7.70
CA CYS A 243 -22.34 -7.37 -7.24
C CYS A 243 -23.65 -6.64 -7.54
N GLU A 244 -23.72 -5.33 -7.27
CA GLU A 244 -24.90 -4.50 -7.59
C GLU A 244 -25.17 -4.45 -9.11
N LEU A 245 -24.15 -4.26 -9.94
CA LEU A 245 -24.26 -4.25 -11.42
C LEU A 245 -24.78 -5.59 -11.99
N THR A 246 -24.43 -6.70 -11.35
CA THR A 246 -24.80 -8.06 -11.77
C THR A 246 -26.07 -8.57 -11.08
N GLY A 247 -26.66 -7.78 -10.17
CA GLY A 247 -27.88 -8.14 -9.44
C GLY A 247 -27.65 -9.23 -8.39
N ARG A 248 -26.45 -9.30 -7.81
CA ARG A 248 -26.00 -10.33 -6.85
C ARG A 248 -25.80 -9.78 -5.46
N GLY A 249 -26.02 -10.65 -4.47
CA GLY A 249 -25.65 -10.39 -3.07
C GLY A 249 -24.14 -10.54 -2.84
N LEU A 250 -23.65 -9.94 -1.76
CA LEU A 250 -22.21 -9.94 -1.40
C LEU A 250 -21.66 -11.31 -0.96
N GLU A 251 -22.56 -12.24 -0.63
CA GLU A 251 -22.25 -13.60 -0.17
C GLU A 251 -22.90 -14.67 -1.08
N GLU A 252 -23.32 -14.28 -2.29
CA GLU A 252 -23.90 -15.21 -3.27
C GLU A 252 -22.80 -15.92 -4.08
N ASN A 253 -22.75 -15.67 -5.39
CA ASN A 253 -21.85 -16.35 -6.33
C ASN A 253 -20.67 -15.47 -6.76
N VAL A 254 -20.46 -14.30 -6.14
CA VAL A 254 -19.32 -13.44 -6.44
C VAL A 254 -18.39 -13.41 -5.24
N HIS A 255 -17.15 -13.84 -5.43
CA HIS A 255 -16.13 -13.98 -4.41
C HIS A 255 -15.12 -12.84 -4.48
N TYR A 256 -14.60 -12.42 -3.33
CA TYR A 256 -13.75 -11.25 -3.19
C TYR A 256 -12.35 -11.62 -2.73
N VAL A 257 -11.32 -11.19 -3.48
CA VAL A 257 -9.91 -11.35 -3.10
C VAL A 257 -9.19 -10.00 -3.11
N LYS A 258 -8.68 -9.55 -1.96
CA LYS A 258 -7.85 -8.36 -1.81
C LYS A 258 -6.43 -8.75 -1.39
N ALA A 259 -5.51 -8.61 -2.34
CA ALA A 259 -4.09 -8.98 -2.24
C ALA A 259 -3.19 -7.74 -2.39
N GLY A 260 -3.37 -6.75 -1.52
CA GLY A 260 -2.52 -5.56 -1.47
C GLY A 260 -1.42 -5.66 -0.42
N VAL A 261 -0.18 -5.33 -0.78
CA VAL A 261 0.96 -5.32 0.15
C VAL A 261 1.69 -3.98 0.10
N GLY A 262 1.71 -3.27 1.22
CA GLY A 262 2.20 -1.90 1.29
C GLY A 262 3.67 -1.72 0.88
N GLY A 263 3.94 -0.71 0.06
CA GLY A 263 5.31 -0.36 -0.35
C GLY A 263 5.96 -1.35 -1.32
N THR A 264 5.20 -2.24 -1.97
CA THR A 264 5.78 -3.28 -2.83
C THR A 264 5.50 -3.02 -4.32
N PRO A 265 6.50 -3.18 -5.21
CA PRO A 265 6.32 -3.09 -6.66
C PRO A 265 5.76 -4.39 -7.26
N SER A 266 5.41 -4.36 -8.54
CA SER A 266 4.97 -5.52 -9.32
C SER A 266 6.02 -6.63 -9.39
N GLU A 267 7.30 -6.32 -9.18
CA GLU A 267 8.40 -7.27 -9.04
C GLU A 267 8.19 -8.28 -7.89
N LEU A 268 7.70 -7.82 -6.74
CA LEU A 268 7.25 -8.72 -5.68
C LEU A 268 5.85 -9.27 -5.98
N GLY A 269 4.98 -8.44 -6.56
CA GLY A 269 3.60 -8.78 -6.91
C GLY A 269 3.48 -10.05 -7.78
N MET A 270 4.36 -10.22 -8.77
CA MET A 270 4.39 -11.40 -9.63
C MET A 270 4.82 -12.69 -8.91
N ILE A 271 5.66 -12.58 -7.87
CA ILE A 271 6.14 -13.71 -7.08
C ILE A 271 5.06 -14.18 -6.11
N ARG A 272 4.34 -13.25 -5.47
CA ARG A 272 3.30 -13.56 -4.48
C ARG A 272 1.92 -13.84 -5.08
N TYR A 273 1.77 -13.75 -6.41
CA TYR A 273 0.47 -13.92 -7.06
C TYR A 273 -0.17 -15.28 -6.75
N GLU A 274 0.62 -16.35 -6.78
CA GLU A 274 0.18 -17.71 -6.43
C GLU A 274 -0.40 -17.79 -5.02
N THR A 275 0.33 -17.29 -4.03
CA THR A 275 -0.07 -17.42 -2.63
C THR A 275 -1.17 -16.43 -2.24
N ASP A 276 -1.12 -15.20 -2.76
CA ASP A 276 -2.00 -14.13 -2.29
C ASP A 276 -3.29 -14.00 -3.09
N VAL A 277 -3.28 -14.37 -4.36
CA VAL A 277 -4.46 -14.29 -5.24
C VAL A 277 -5.04 -15.67 -5.50
N LEU A 278 -4.19 -16.66 -5.80
CA LEU A 278 -4.66 -18.02 -6.11
C LEU A 278 -4.80 -18.89 -4.85
N GLU A 279 -4.35 -18.44 -3.68
CA GLU A 279 -4.23 -19.25 -2.47
C GLU A 279 -3.61 -20.63 -2.74
N ASP A 280 -2.47 -20.61 -3.43
CA ASP A 280 -1.72 -21.81 -3.86
C ASP A 280 -2.60 -22.77 -4.70
N GLY A 281 -3.43 -22.20 -5.58
CA GLY A 281 -4.28 -22.93 -6.54
C GLY A 281 -5.70 -23.23 -6.05
N ARG A 282 -6.06 -22.85 -4.81
CA ARG A 282 -7.43 -23.02 -4.28
C ARG A 282 -8.44 -22.04 -4.89
N ILE A 283 -7.95 -20.90 -5.36
CA ILE A 283 -8.75 -19.84 -5.96
C ILE A 283 -8.33 -19.66 -7.42
N THR A 284 -9.32 -19.53 -8.30
CA THR A 284 -9.13 -19.15 -9.71
C THR A 284 -9.87 -17.84 -9.97
N PRO A 285 -9.18 -16.69 -10.10
CA PRO A 285 -9.83 -15.40 -10.34
C PRO A 285 -10.37 -15.32 -11.77
N ASP A 286 -11.55 -14.75 -11.95
CA ASP A 286 -12.17 -14.51 -13.26
C ASP A 286 -11.96 -13.07 -13.73
N LEU A 287 -11.84 -12.13 -12.78
CA LEU A 287 -11.48 -10.74 -13.00
C LEU A 287 -10.35 -10.36 -12.05
N VAL A 288 -9.27 -9.80 -12.58
CA VAL A 288 -8.16 -9.24 -11.78
C VAL A 288 -7.99 -7.75 -12.07
N VAL A 289 -8.01 -6.93 -11.03
CA VAL A 289 -7.61 -5.52 -11.09
C VAL A 289 -6.15 -5.40 -10.64
N VAL A 290 -5.30 -4.82 -11.49
CA VAL A 290 -3.85 -4.68 -11.27
C VAL A 290 -3.50 -3.19 -11.06
N GLU A 291 -2.97 -2.87 -9.89
CA GLU A 291 -2.64 -1.49 -9.46
C GLU A 291 -1.22 -1.40 -8.90
N PHE A 292 -0.28 -0.87 -9.69
CA PHE A 292 1.11 -0.66 -9.25
C PHE A 292 1.71 0.66 -9.74
N ALA A 293 0.89 1.57 -10.27
CA ALA A 293 1.34 2.75 -10.99
C ALA A 293 2.11 3.74 -10.12
N VAL A 294 1.98 3.65 -8.80
CA VAL A 294 2.71 4.50 -7.85
C VAL A 294 3.79 3.75 -7.07
N ASN A 295 3.94 2.44 -7.29
CA ASN A 295 4.91 1.58 -6.59
C ASN A 295 6.07 1.12 -7.49
N ASP A 296 5.83 0.95 -8.80
CA ASP A 296 6.79 0.38 -9.76
C ASP A 296 8.02 1.25 -10.08
N GLU A 297 8.24 2.33 -9.32
CA GLU A 297 9.56 2.97 -9.35
C GLU A 297 10.61 2.07 -8.68
N GLY A 298 10.18 1.25 -7.71
CA GLY A 298 11.00 0.25 -7.04
C GLY A 298 11.23 -1.05 -7.83
N ASP A 299 10.58 -1.25 -8.98
CA ASP A 299 10.84 -2.40 -9.86
C ASP A 299 12.19 -2.20 -10.58
N GLU A 300 13.14 -3.12 -10.38
CA GLU A 300 14.48 -3.09 -10.99
C GLU A 300 14.41 -3.11 -12.52
N THR A 301 13.38 -3.76 -13.07
CA THR A 301 13.20 -3.96 -14.52
C THR A 301 12.48 -2.80 -15.22
N LYS A 302 12.00 -1.81 -14.44
CA LYS A 302 11.27 -0.64 -14.94
C LYS A 302 10.03 -1.02 -15.79
N GLY A 303 9.29 -2.03 -15.35
CA GLY A 303 7.96 -2.39 -15.85
C GLY A 303 7.87 -3.76 -16.54
N GLU A 304 8.98 -4.48 -16.72
CA GLU A 304 8.93 -5.84 -17.28
C GLU A 304 8.32 -6.84 -16.28
N CYS A 305 8.50 -6.64 -14.99
CA CYS A 305 7.79 -7.42 -13.96
C CYS A 305 6.27 -7.19 -14.03
N TYR A 306 5.85 -5.94 -14.25
CA TYR A 306 4.43 -5.59 -14.44
C TYR A 306 3.83 -6.26 -15.67
N ASP A 307 4.52 -6.16 -16.81
CA ASP A 307 4.12 -6.81 -18.06
C ASP A 307 4.07 -8.35 -17.89
N SER A 308 5.07 -8.92 -17.23
CA SER A 308 5.12 -10.35 -16.87
C SER A 308 3.95 -10.79 -15.98
N LEU A 309 3.59 -10.01 -14.95
CA LEU A 309 2.43 -10.27 -14.09
C LEU A 309 1.13 -10.26 -14.90
N VAL A 310 0.93 -9.24 -15.74
CA VAL A 310 -0.28 -9.14 -16.57
C VAL A 310 -0.38 -10.32 -17.53
N ARG A 311 0.72 -10.71 -18.18
CA ARG A 311 0.75 -11.89 -19.06
C ARG A 311 0.47 -13.18 -18.31
N LYS A 312 1.07 -13.36 -17.12
CA LYS A 312 0.83 -14.50 -16.23
C LYS A 312 -0.66 -14.69 -15.94
N ILE A 313 -1.35 -13.60 -15.61
CA ILE A 313 -2.80 -13.59 -15.37
C ILE A 313 -3.56 -13.96 -16.64
N LEU A 314 -3.27 -13.29 -17.77
CA LEU A 314 -3.98 -13.50 -19.04
C LEU A 314 -3.83 -14.92 -19.60
N ASN A 315 -2.69 -15.58 -19.32
CA ASN A 315 -2.36 -16.95 -19.73
C ASN A 315 -2.93 -18.04 -18.79
N ALA A 316 -3.62 -17.68 -17.71
CA ALA A 316 -4.30 -18.67 -16.88
C ALA A 316 -5.35 -19.44 -17.71
N GLU A 317 -5.61 -20.70 -17.34
CA GLU A 317 -6.46 -21.62 -18.10
C GLU A 317 -7.90 -21.12 -18.29
N ASN A 318 -8.44 -20.41 -17.31
CA ASN A 318 -9.79 -19.82 -17.38
C ASN A 318 -9.82 -18.48 -18.15
N HIS A 319 -8.68 -18.01 -18.67
CA HIS A 319 -8.54 -16.80 -19.48
C HIS A 319 -9.19 -15.55 -18.82
N PRO A 320 -8.77 -15.15 -17.61
CA PRO A 320 -9.44 -14.11 -16.84
C PRO A 320 -9.46 -12.76 -17.56
N ALA A 321 -10.44 -11.92 -17.19
CA ALA A 321 -10.46 -10.51 -17.52
C ALA A 321 -9.45 -9.76 -16.64
N VAL A 322 -8.81 -8.73 -17.22
CA VAL A 322 -7.83 -7.89 -16.51
C VAL A 322 -8.20 -6.42 -16.69
N ILE A 323 -8.21 -5.66 -15.59
CA ILE A 323 -8.35 -4.20 -15.60
C ILE A 323 -7.07 -3.60 -15.04
N LEU A 324 -6.46 -2.65 -15.76
CA LEU A 324 -5.30 -1.91 -15.27
C LEU A 324 -5.76 -0.61 -14.62
N LEU A 325 -5.39 -0.38 -13.37
CA LEU A 325 -5.72 0.82 -12.60
C LEU A 325 -4.46 1.66 -12.37
N PHE A 326 -4.51 2.94 -12.76
CA PHE A 326 -3.42 3.88 -12.53
C PHE A 326 -3.77 4.87 -11.41
N ALA A 327 -3.32 4.55 -10.20
CA ALA A 327 -3.39 5.44 -9.03
C ALA A 327 -2.50 6.69 -9.20
N VAL A 328 -2.57 7.62 -8.24
CA VAL A 328 -1.81 8.89 -8.26
C VAL A 328 -1.46 9.35 -6.84
N PHE A 329 -0.27 9.90 -6.66
CA PHE A 329 0.16 10.53 -5.40
C PHE A 329 -0.25 12.00 -5.30
N ALA A 330 -0.14 12.57 -4.10
CA ALA A 330 -0.53 13.96 -3.82
C ALA A 330 0.25 15.01 -4.62
N ASN A 331 1.42 14.66 -5.12
CA ASN A 331 2.26 15.48 -6.01
C ASN A 331 1.95 15.26 -7.51
N ASP A 332 0.80 14.64 -7.82
CA ASP A 332 0.30 14.32 -9.16
C ASP A 332 1.11 13.28 -9.93
N TRP A 333 2.06 12.61 -9.25
CA TRP A 333 2.96 11.65 -9.86
C TRP A 333 2.35 10.24 -9.92
N ASN A 334 2.61 9.55 -11.04
CA ASN A 334 2.45 8.11 -11.23
C ASN A 334 3.28 7.63 -12.44
N LEU A 335 3.19 6.33 -12.73
CA LEU A 335 3.87 5.63 -13.83
C LEU A 335 2.93 5.21 -14.97
N GLN A 336 1.79 5.87 -15.12
CA GLN A 336 0.81 5.54 -16.17
C GLN A 336 1.42 5.49 -17.57
N GLU A 337 2.29 6.44 -17.92
CA GLU A 337 2.93 6.45 -19.24
C GLU A 337 3.90 5.28 -19.44
N ARG A 338 4.57 4.84 -18.38
CA ARG A 338 5.48 3.68 -18.40
C ARG A 338 4.70 2.37 -18.56
N LEU A 339 3.56 2.23 -17.87
CA LEU A 339 2.85 0.95 -17.72
C LEU A 339 1.68 0.76 -18.70
N SER A 340 1.05 1.84 -19.17
CA SER A 340 -0.05 1.78 -20.15
C SER A 340 0.28 1.15 -21.52
N PRO A 341 1.55 1.05 -21.99
CA PRO A 341 1.86 0.23 -23.17
C PRO A 341 1.38 -1.22 -23.05
N VAL A 342 1.37 -1.79 -21.83
CA VAL A 342 0.86 -3.15 -21.55
C VAL A 342 -0.62 -3.26 -21.91
N GLY A 343 -1.44 -2.34 -21.41
CA GLY A 343 -2.87 -2.33 -21.72
C GLY A 343 -3.16 -2.08 -23.19
N ARG A 344 -2.37 -1.25 -23.87
CA ARG A 344 -2.51 -1.04 -25.33
C ARG A 344 -2.12 -2.28 -26.14
N ALA A 345 -1.04 -2.97 -25.76
CA ALA A 345 -0.55 -4.12 -26.51
C ALA A 345 -1.48 -5.33 -26.42
N TYR A 346 -2.10 -5.53 -25.26
CA TYR A 346 -3.02 -6.66 -25.01
C TYR A 346 -4.50 -6.27 -25.11
N ASP A 347 -4.78 -5.05 -25.58
CA ASP A 347 -6.12 -4.48 -25.75
C ASP A 347 -6.98 -4.59 -24.48
N LEU A 348 -6.42 -4.21 -23.33
CA LEU A 348 -7.06 -4.34 -22.00
C LEU A 348 -7.81 -3.08 -21.59
N PRO A 349 -8.89 -3.21 -20.81
CA PRO A 349 -9.50 -2.10 -20.10
C PRO A 349 -8.49 -1.36 -19.19
N MET A 350 -8.50 -0.02 -19.26
CA MET A 350 -7.61 0.83 -18.47
C MET A 350 -8.36 2.00 -17.82
N VAL A 351 -8.12 2.19 -16.52
CA VAL A 351 -8.72 3.25 -15.70
C VAL A 351 -7.62 4.14 -15.09
N SER A 352 -7.74 5.45 -15.24
CA SER A 352 -6.82 6.44 -14.67
C SER A 352 -7.46 7.27 -13.58
N THR A 353 -7.05 7.04 -12.34
CA THR A 353 -7.38 7.94 -11.22
C THR A 353 -6.70 9.29 -11.42
N ARG A 354 -5.49 9.32 -11.98
CA ARG A 354 -4.75 10.56 -12.27
C ARG A 354 -5.54 11.49 -13.18
N ASP A 355 -6.01 10.99 -14.31
CA ASP A 355 -6.72 11.80 -15.32
C ASP A 355 -8.12 12.22 -14.82
N THR A 356 -8.67 11.46 -13.88
CA THR A 356 -9.91 11.79 -13.17
C THR A 356 -9.74 13.03 -12.27
N VAL A 357 -8.71 13.05 -11.41
CA VAL A 357 -8.69 13.98 -10.26
C VAL A 357 -7.68 15.12 -10.36
N VAL A 358 -6.59 15.00 -11.11
CA VAL A 358 -5.49 15.99 -11.04
C VAL A 358 -5.97 17.39 -11.43
N GLU A 359 -6.74 17.53 -12.50
CA GLU A 359 -7.27 18.84 -12.91
C GLU A 359 -8.15 19.47 -11.82
N GLN A 360 -8.93 18.67 -11.08
CA GLN A 360 -9.85 19.16 -10.04
C GLN A 360 -9.10 19.85 -8.90
N PHE A 361 -7.89 19.38 -8.59
CA PHE A 361 -7.09 19.93 -7.51
C PHE A 361 -6.67 21.38 -7.75
N TYR A 362 -6.60 21.80 -9.02
CA TYR A 362 -6.20 23.14 -9.42
C TYR A 362 -7.37 24.06 -9.80
N LEU A 363 -8.60 23.54 -9.75
CA LEU A 363 -9.80 24.37 -9.91
C LEU A 363 -10.03 25.23 -8.66
N LYS A 364 -10.58 26.42 -8.88
CA LYS A 364 -10.97 27.33 -7.80
C LYS A 364 -12.32 26.90 -7.21
N PRO A 365 -12.59 27.19 -5.93
CA PRO A 365 -13.93 27.05 -5.39
C PRO A 365 -14.98 27.76 -6.27
N GLY A 366 -16.10 27.09 -6.54
CA GLY A 366 -17.16 27.61 -7.40
C GLY A 366 -16.94 27.51 -8.91
N SER A 367 -15.77 27.06 -9.39
CA SER A 367 -15.50 26.86 -10.83
C SER A 367 -15.75 25.42 -11.31
N GLY A 368 -16.65 24.69 -10.65
CA GLY A 368 -16.91 23.27 -10.91
C GLY A 368 -15.92 22.30 -10.26
N LYS A 369 -15.16 22.76 -9.25
CA LYS A 369 -14.33 21.89 -8.39
C LYS A 369 -15.20 20.88 -7.64
N VAL A 370 -14.93 19.60 -7.82
CA VAL A 370 -15.70 18.51 -7.21
C VAL A 370 -15.05 17.96 -5.95
N VAL A 371 -13.72 17.81 -5.97
CA VAL A 371 -12.95 17.23 -4.87
C VAL A 371 -11.63 18.00 -4.70
N SER A 372 -11.24 18.28 -3.46
CA SER A 372 -9.94 18.89 -3.14
C SER A 372 -8.86 17.84 -2.85
N LYS A 373 -7.58 18.25 -2.82
CA LYS A 373 -6.50 17.36 -2.35
C LYS A 373 -6.73 16.91 -0.90
N ASN A 374 -7.23 17.79 -0.02
CA ASN A 374 -7.55 17.40 1.36
C ASN A 374 -8.67 16.36 1.43
N GLN A 375 -9.69 16.45 0.57
CA GLN A 375 -10.76 15.47 0.56
C GLN A 375 -10.31 14.14 -0.06
N PHE A 376 -9.47 14.19 -1.11
CA PHE A 376 -9.02 12.98 -1.81
C PHE A 376 -7.93 12.23 -1.06
N PHE A 377 -6.91 12.92 -0.54
CA PHE A 377 -5.71 12.31 0.04
C PHE A 377 -5.73 12.28 1.56
N TYR A 378 -5.43 11.13 2.15
CA TYR A 378 -5.22 10.96 3.58
C TYR A 378 -3.87 11.55 4.03
N ASP A 379 -2.81 11.22 3.28
CA ASP A 379 -1.45 11.72 3.43
C ASP A 379 -0.83 12.02 2.04
N SER A 380 0.49 12.12 1.91
CA SER A 380 1.15 12.38 0.61
C SER A 380 0.99 11.27 -0.43
N TYR A 381 0.60 10.07 0.00
CA TYR A 381 0.60 8.85 -0.80
C TYR A 381 -0.83 8.28 -0.95
N HIS A 382 -1.57 8.21 0.15
CA HIS A 382 -2.76 7.38 0.26
C HIS A 382 -4.05 8.20 0.09
N PRO A 383 -5.06 7.68 -0.62
CA PRO A 383 -6.39 8.26 -0.66
C PRO A 383 -7.13 8.14 0.69
N THR A 384 -8.09 9.03 0.96
CA THR A 384 -9.10 8.85 2.03
C THR A 384 -10.19 7.87 1.57
N SER A 385 -11.16 7.54 2.43
CA SER A 385 -12.39 6.84 2.03
C SER A 385 -13.14 7.55 0.88
N VAL A 386 -13.05 8.89 0.77
CA VAL A 386 -13.57 9.65 -0.38
C VAL A 386 -12.74 9.36 -1.63
N GLY A 387 -11.41 9.42 -1.55
CA GLY A 387 -10.54 9.10 -2.68
C GLY A 387 -10.70 7.65 -3.16
N HIS A 388 -10.84 6.70 -2.24
CA HIS A 388 -11.17 5.31 -2.57
C HIS A 388 -12.53 5.14 -3.25
N THR A 389 -13.52 5.98 -2.91
CA THR A 389 -14.81 6.02 -3.62
C THR A 389 -14.61 6.45 -5.07
N VAL A 390 -13.84 7.53 -5.30
CA VAL A 390 -13.55 8.01 -6.67
C VAL A 390 -12.81 6.95 -7.49
N MET A 391 -11.86 6.24 -6.88
CA MET A 391 -11.14 5.14 -7.54
C MET A 391 -12.09 3.99 -7.92
N ALA A 392 -12.94 3.55 -6.99
CA ALA A 392 -13.92 2.50 -7.25
C ALA A 392 -14.92 2.91 -8.33
N ASP A 393 -15.43 4.13 -8.26
CA ASP A 393 -16.38 4.67 -9.24
C ASP A 393 -15.78 4.75 -10.65
N GLY A 394 -14.47 4.99 -10.80
CA GLY A 394 -13.80 4.91 -12.09
C GLY A 394 -13.84 3.51 -12.71
N ILE A 395 -13.62 2.47 -11.88
CA ILE A 395 -13.72 1.07 -12.33
C ILE A 395 -15.18 0.70 -12.61
N LEU A 396 -16.11 1.11 -11.75
CA LEU A 396 -17.55 0.87 -11.96
C LEU A 396 -18.07 1.59 -13.20
N HIS A 397 -17.57 2.78 -13.51
CA HIS A 397 -17.88 3.48 -14.75
C HIS A 397 -17.43 2.69 -15.98
N LEU A 398 -16.18 2.18 -15.98
CA LEU A 398 -15.70 1.26 -17.02
C LEU A 398 -16.63 0.04 -17.17
N LEU A 399 -16.98 -0.62 -16.06
CA LEU A 399 -17.84 -1.80 -16.06
C LEU A 399 -19.24 -1.49 -16.65
N GLN A 400 -19.84 -0.36 -16.28
CA GLN A 400 -21.12 0.10 -16.82
C GLN A 400 -21.06 0.40 -18.31
N VAL A 401 -19.96 1.01 -18.79
CA VAL A 401 -19.77 1.28 -20.22
C VAL A 401 -19.66 -0.01 -21.00
N VAL A 402 -18.83 -0.96 -20.54
CA VAL A 402 -18.65 -2.28 -21.17
C VAL A 402 -19.93 -3.11 -21.14
N ASP A 403 -20.70 -3.02 -20.06
CA ASP A 403 -21.97 -3.71 -19.93
C ASP A 403 -22.97 -3.27 -21.01
N GLY A 404 -23.02 -1.97 -21.31
CA GLY A 404 -23.86 -1.39 -22.36
C GLY A 404 -23.34 -1.55 -23.80
N GLN A 405 -22.13 -2.08 -24.00
CA GLN A 405 -21.57 -2.33 -25.33
C GLN A 405 -21.98 -3.70 -25.90
N GLU A 406 -21.96 -3.83 -27.21
CA GLU A 406 -21.99 -5.16 -27.85
C GLU A 406 -20.74 -5.96 -27.47
N ALA A 407 -20.88 -7.29 -27.40
CA ALA A 407 -19.76 -8.15 -27.06
C ALA A 407 -18.80 -8.29 -28.23
N ASP A 408 -17.52 -8.03 -27.97
CA ASP A 408 -16.43 -8.40 -28.85
C ASP A 408 -16.25 -9.92 -28.88
N VAL A 409 -15.49 -10.38 -29.87
CA VAL A 409 -14.94 -11.74 -29.88
C VAL A 409 -13.59 -11.70 -29.17
N ASP A 410 -13.32 -12.67 -28.30
CA ASP A 410 -11.97 -12.79 -27.71
C ASP A 410 -11.00 -13.25 -28.82
N THR A 411 -10.15 -12.32 -29.24
CA THR A 411 -9.13 -12.53 -30.28
C THR A 411 -7.71 -12.43 -29.72
N LEU A 412 -7.55 -12.46 -28.39
CA LEU A 412 -6.24 -12.31 -27.77
C LEU A 412 -5.41 -13.58 -27.96
N GLU A 413 -4.38 -13.49 -28.80
CA GLU A 413 -3.38 -14.55 -29.01
C GLU A 413 -2.05 -14.09 -28.40
N LEU A 414 -1.91 -14.25 -27.08
CA LEU A 414 -0.83 -13.63 -26.30
C LEU A 414 0.58 -14.08 -26.72
N GLU A 415 0.72 -15.29 -27.23
CA GLU A 415 1.97 -15.87 -27.72
C GLU A 415 2.45 -15.23 -29.04
N LYS A 416 1.55 -14.57 -29.77
CA LYS A 416 1.88 -13.84 -31.01
C LYS A 416 2.26 -12.38 -30.75
N ILE A 417 2.05 -11.89 -29.53
CA ILE A 417 2.34 -10.52 -29.14
C ILE A 417 3.67 -10.49 -28.40
N VAL A 418 4.64 -9.76 -28.95
CA VAL A 418 5.89 -9.45 -28.25
C VAL A 418 5.55 -8.56 -27.05
N PRO A 419 5.94 -8.91 -25.81
CA PRO A 419 5.69 -8.10 -24.64
C PRO A 419 6.23 -6.67 -24.83
N PRO A 420 5.41 -5.61 -24.61
CA PRO A 420 5.80 -4.24 -24.91
C PRO A 420 6.89 -3.68 -24.00
N ILE A 421 7.06 -4.22 -22.79
CA ILE A 421 8.13 -3.83 -21.86
C ILE A 421 9.10 -4.99 -21.67
N GLY A 422 8.57 -6.20 -21.42
CA GLY A 422 9.35 -7.43 -21.27
C GLY A 422 8.52 -8.51 -20.58
N GLY A 423 8.75 -9.77 -20.92
CA GLY A 423 7.93 -10.90 -20.43
C GLY A 423 8.75 -12.03 -19.80
N ALA A 424 10.01 -11.78 -19.44
CA ALA A 424 10.91 -12.84 -19.01
C ALA A 424 10.51 -13.52 -17.69
N PHE A 425 9.59 -12.92 -16.93
CA PHE A 425 9.17 -13.43 -15.63
C PHE A 425 7.71 -13.94 -15.65
N GLU A 426 7.05 -14.10 -16.81
CA GLU A 426 5.63 -14.50 -16.85
C GLU A 426 5.38 -15.86 -16.16
N LYS A 427 6.40 -16.72 -16.10
CA LYS A 427 6.35 -18.05 -15.50
C LYS A 427 6.94 -18.12 -14.09
N VAL A 428 7.30 -16.99 -13.49
CA VAL A 428 7.91 -16.97 -12.16
C VAL A 428 7.06 -17.72 -11.14
N ARG A 429 7.68 -18.51 -10.27
CA ARG A 429 7.05 -19.20 -9.14
C ARG A 429 7.77 -18.83 -7.86
N LEU A 430 7.02 -18.70 -6.76
CA LEU A 430 7.60 -18.60 -5.43
C LEU A 430 8.19 -19.96 -5.01
N LEU A 431 9.47 -19.95 -4.67
CA LEU A 431 10.15 -21.02 -3.96
C LEU A 431 10.44 -20.54 -2.53
N ASP A 432 9.87 -21.24 -1.55
CA ASP A 432 10.05 -20.96 -0.12
C ASP A 432 10.30 -22.27 0.66
N ARG A 433 10.26 -22.23 1.99
CA ARG A 433 10.60 -23.38 2.83
C ARG A 433 9.64 -24.56 2.75
N ARG A 434 8.40 -24.38 2.31
CA ARG A 434 7.41 -25.47 2.18
C ARG A 434 7.78 -26.44 1.07
N HIS A 435 8.27 -25.87 -0.01
CA HIS A 435 8.36 -26.49 -1.33
C HIS A 435 9.34 -27.66 -1.47
N PRO A 436 10.48 -27.74 -0.75
CA PRO A 436 11.30 -28.97 -0.71
C PRO A 436 10.56 -30.22 -0.19
N HIS A 437 9.31 -30.08 0.27
CA HIS A 437 8.51 -31.13 0.90
C HIS A 437 7.06 -31.25 0.38
N GLU A 438 6.64 -30.50 -0.64
CA GLU A 438 5.26 -30.53 -1.16
C GLU A 438 5.05 -31.50 -2.34
N GLU A 439 4.08 -32.41 -2.22
CA GLU A 439 3.49 -33.18 -3.33
C GLU A 439 2.47 -32.31 -4.10
N GLU A 440 2.28 -32.50 -5.42
CA GLU A 440 1.38 -31.65 -6.22
C GLU A 440 -0.03 -31.49 -5.60
N PRO A 441 -0.58 -30.26 -5.51
CA PRO A 441 -1.99 -30.08 -5.20
C PRO A 441 -2.85 -30.50 -6.39
N GLY A 442 -3.40 -31.72 -6.33
CA GLY A 442 -4.83 -31.90 -6.59
C GLY A 442 -5.37 -31.80 -8.02
N ASN A 443 -4.60 -32.12 -9.07
CA ASN A 443 -5.18 -32.64 -10.32
C ASN A 443 -5.25 -34.18 -10.31
N GLY A 444 -5.89 -34.72 -9.27
CA GLY A 444 -6.49 -36.05 -9.28
C GLY A 444 -5.63 -37.22 -9.77
N LEU A 445 -4.49 -37.47 -9.15
CA LEU A 445 -3.87 -38.78 -8.88
C LEU A 445 -2.58 -38.53 -8.07
N PRO A 446 -2.33 -39.20 -6.93
CA PRO A 446 -0.99 -39.20 -6.36
C PRO A 446 -0.07 -39.86 -7.39
N SER A 447 0.98 -39.17 -7.84
CA SER A 447 2.05 -39.86 -8.53
C SER A 447 2.77 -40.69 -7.46
N GLY A 448 2.41 -41.98 -7.37
CA GLY A 448 3.02 -42.96 -6.48
C GLY A 448 4.49 -43.28 -6.84
N ASP A 449 5.20 -42.31 -7.42
CA ASP A 449 6.59 -42.33 -7.86
C ASP A 449 7.51 -41.40 -7.05
N GLY A 450 6.95 -40.51 -6.20
CA GLY A 450 7.73 -39.63 -5.31
C GLY A 450 8.21 -38.33 -5.97
N ASN A 451 7.60 -37.92 -7.07
CA ASN A 451 7.95 -36.70 -7.78
C ASN A 451 7.19 -35.46 -7.25
N THR A 452 7.89 -34.33 -7.07
CA THR A 452 7.29 -33.04 -6.66
C THR A 452 7.13 -32.09 -7.86
N VAL A 453 6.30 -31.03 -7.74
CA VAL A 453 6.26 -29.91 -8.70
C VAL A 453 7.68 -29.39 -8.98
N TRP A 454 8.58 -29.49 -7.98
CA TRP A 454 9.94 -28.98 -7.98
C TRP A 454 10.95 -29.84 -8.75
N ASP A 455 10.57 -31.05 -9.15
CA ASP A 455 11.45 -31.98 -9.87
C ASP A 455 11.91 -31.41 -11.21
N GLN A 456 11.05 -30.63 -11.86
CA GLN A 456 11.45 -29.97 -13.10
C GLN A 456 12.62 -28.99 -12.87
N TRP A 457 12.78 -28.41 -11.68
CA TRP A 457 13.90 -27.52 -11.37
C TRP A 457 15.13 -28.25 -10.83
N ASN A 458 15.14 -29.59 -10.68
CA ASN A 458 16.23 -30.36 -10.07
C ASN A 458 16.73 -29.71 -8.76
N LEU A 459 15.80 -29.33 -7.90
CA LEU A 459 16.06 -28.54 -6.71
C LEU A 459 16.73 -29.39 -5.62
N GLU A 460 17.89 -28.95 -5.12
CA GLU A 460 18.50 -29.48 -3.90
C GLU A 460 18.86 -28.30 -2.99
N THR A 461 18.43 -28.31 -1.72
CA THR A 461 18.67 -27.21 -0.77
C THR A 461 19.38 -27.69 0.49
N ASP A 462 20.36 -26.92 0.96
CA ASP A 462 20.98 -27.03 2.28
C ASP A 462 20.82 -25.69 3.02
N CYS A 463 19.96 -25.69 4.04
CA CYS A 463 19.66 -24.47 4.80
C CYS A 463 20.84 -23.97 5.64
N GLY A 464 21.89 -24.76 5.89
CA GLY A 464 23.03 -24.32 6.70
C GLY A 464 22.60 -23.73 8.06
N GLY A 465 23.04 -22.51 8.35
CA GLY A 465 22.63 -21.73 9.53
C GLY A 465 21.28 -21.02 9.39
N PHE A 466 20.68 -21.01 8.20
CA PHE A 466 19.35 -20.46 7.92
C PHE A 466 18.22 -21.43 8.31
N CYS A 467 18.39 -22.15 9.41
CA CYS A 467 17.48 -23.22 9.83
C CYS A 467 16.34 -22.71 10.73
N HIS A 468 16.28 -21.42 11.04
CA HIS A 468 15.21 -20.82 11.85
C HIS A 468 14.10 -20.23 10.99
N VAL A 469 12.96 -19.90 11.60
CA VAL A 469 11.85 -19.19 10.95
C VAL A 469 11.68 -17.85 11.65
N ASP A 470 11.63 -16.79 10.87
CA ASP A 470 11.35 -15.44 11.30
C ASP A 470 9.84 -15.24 11.44
N THR A 471 9.43 -14.61 12.53
CA THR A 471 8.02 -14.29 12.83
C THR A 471 7.74 -12.80 12.86
N GLU A 472 8.77 -11.95 12.76
CA GLU A 472 8.64 -10.50 12.67
C GLU A 472 8.63 -10.11 11.19
N LEU A 473 7.48 -10.33 10.55
CA LEU A 473 7.31 -10.18 9.11
C LEU A 473 6.42 -8.99 8.77
N GLN A 474 6.53 -8.51 7.53
CA GLN A 474 5.53 -7.58 7.00
C GLN A 474 4.19 -8.33 6.99
N ALA A 475 3.13 -7.69 7.49
CA ALA A 475 1.83 -8.32 7.60
C ALA A 475 0.73 -7.36 7.15
N VAL A 476 -0.33 -7.91 6.55
CA VAL A 476 -1.36 -7.12 5.87
C VAL A 476 -2.77 -7.64 6.13
N GLU A 477 -3.74 -6.73 6.17
CA GLU A 477 -5.17 -7.06 6.17
C GLU A 477 -5.59 -7.59 4.79
N ARG A 478 -6.04 -8.84 4.74
CA ARG A 478 -6.50 -9.50 3.50
C ARG A 478 -8.03 -9.58 3.47
N ASN A 479 -8.60 -9.44 2.27
CA ASN A 479 -10.04 -9.53 2.05
C ASN A 479 -10.84 -8.61 3.00
N LEU A 480 -11.72 -9.20 3.84
CA LEU A 480 -12.49 -8.50 4.87
C LEU A 480 -11.89 -8.63 6.27
N ASP A 481 -10.83 -9.42 6.44
CA ASP A 481 -10.19 -9.64 7.73
C ASP A 481 -9.43 -8.38 8.17
N LEU A 482 -9.69 -7.97 9.42
CA LEU A 482 -9.00 -6.85 10.07
C LEU A 482 -7.76 -7.33 10.83
N GLY A 483 -7.58 -8.64 10.99
CA GLY A 483 -6.31 -9.23 11.38
C GLY A 483 -5.26 -9.07 10.28
N VAL A 484 -4.00 -9.00 10.69
CA VAL A 484 -2.88 -8.95 9.75
C VAL A 484 -2.36 -10.36 9.48
N THR A 485 -2.21 -10.69 8.20
CA THR A 485 -1.60 -11.95 7.72
C THR A 485 -0.14 -11.69 7.40
N PRO A 486 0.81 -12.44 7.97
CA PRO A 486 2.23 -12.29 7.65
C PRO A 486 2.52 -12.73 6.21
N GLU A 487 3.24 -11.90 5.47
CA GLU A 487 3.77 -12.20 4.15
C GLU A 487 5.01 -13.10 4.28
N PHE A 488 5.11 -14.13 3.43
CA PHE A 488 6.25 -15.07 3.39
C PHE A 488 6.57 -15.72 4.75
N ALA A 489 5.55 -16.29 5.40
CA ALA A 489 5.69 -16.97 6.69
C ALA A 489 6.65 -18.18 6.64
N ASP A 490 6.77 -18.81 5.49
CA ASP A 490 7.61 -19.98 5.27
C ASP A 490 9.03 -19.62 4.81
N ASN A 491 9.74 -18.91 5.68
CA ASN A 491 11.05 -18.33 5.39
C ASN A 491 12.23 -19.11 6.01
N TRP A 492 13.44 -18.72 5.62
CA TRP A 492 14.68 -19.17 6.20
C TRP A 492 15.40 -18.01 6.90
N MET A 493 15.50 -18.09 8.22
CA MET A 493 16.18 -17.12 9.06
C MET A 493 17.53 -17.66 9.55
N TYR A 494 18.58 -16.88 9.35
CA TYR A 494 19.86 -17.05 10.00
C TYR A 494 19.89 -16.26 11.31
N ARG A 495 20.34 -16.92 12.38
CA ARG A 495 20.55 -16.28 13.69
C ARG A 495 22.05 -16.13 13.94
N GLY A 496 22.53 -14.90 13.91
CA GLY A 496 23.95 -14.60 14.00
C GLY A 496 24.61 -15.07 15.30
N ALA A 497 23.85 -15.04 16.40
CA ALA A 497 24.31 -15.55 17.70
C ALA A 497 24.61 -17.06 17.71
N GLU A 498 23.98 -17.84 16.83
CA GLU A 498 24.18 -19.29 16.71
C GLU A 498 25.25 -19.64 15.66
N GLY A 499 25.40 -18.78 14.66
CA GLY A 499 26.30 -19.00 13.54
C GLY A 499 25.84 -20.14 12.63
N GLY A 500 26.56 -20.36 11.54
CA GLY A 500 26.30 -21.51 10.68
C GLY A 500 26.93 -21.38 9.30
N ARG A 501 26.77 -22.43 8.50
CA ARG A 501 27.16 -22.38 7.09
C ARG A 501 26.15 -21.54 6.29
N PRO A 502 26.55 -21.00 5.13
CA PRO A 502 25.62 -20.38 4.19
C PRO A 502 24.40 -21.24 3.85
N PHE A 503 23.32 -20.59 3.45
CA PHE A 503 22.28 -21.26 2.66
C PHE A 503 22.87 -21.62 1.30
N SER A 504 22.59 -22.82 0.81
CA SER A 504 23.05 -23.31 -0.48
C SER A 504 21.93 -24.02 -1.23
N MET A 505 21.88 -23.82 -2.55
CA MET A 505 20.88 -24.40 -3.42
C MET A 505 21.48 -24.76 -4.78
N GLU A 506 21.19 -25.97 -5.25
CA GLU A 506 21.32 -26.36 -6.66
C GLU A 506 19.95 -26.22 -7.32
N ILE A 507 19.88 -25.50 -8.44
CA ILE A 507 18.61 -25.27 -9.15
C ILE A 507 18.82 -25.13 -10.65
N THR A 508 17.89 -25.66 -11.45
CA THR A 508 17.84 -25.52 -12.90
C THR A 508 16.78 -24.50 -13.31
N CYS A 509 17.18 -23.26 -13.56
CA CYS A 509 16.27 -22.17 -13.90
C CYS A 509 16.89 -21.21 -14.96
N GLU A 510 16.06 -20.35 -15.53
CA GLU A 510 16.44 -19.31 -16.49
C GLU A 510 16.80 -17.99 -15.80
N SER A 511 16.03 -17.67 -14.77
CA SER A 511 16.17 -16.48 -13.94
C SER A 511 15.88 -16.81 -12.48
N LEU A 512 16.49 -16.04 -11.57
CA LEU A 512 16.29 -16.18 -10.14
C LEU A 512 16.23 -14.81 -9.49
N LEU A 513 15.25 -14.62 -8.60
CA LEU A 513 15.10 -13.46 -7.74
C LEU A 513 15.20 -13.91 -6.28
N LEU A 514 15.87 -13.14 -5.44
CA LEU A 514 15.84 -13.28 -3.99
C LEU A 514 14.71 -12.43 -3.43
N VAL A 515 13.90 -13.00 -2.54
CA VAL A 515 13.00 -12.25 -1.67
C VAL A 515 13.59 -12.22 -0.27
N TYR A 516 13.79 -11.04 0.31
CA TYR A 516 14.42 -10.87 1.62
C TYR A 516 13.69 -9.84 2.48
N LYS A 517 13.94 -9.92 3.79
CA LYS A 517 13.33 -9.02 4.78
C LYS A 517 14.21 -7.79 5.04
N ASP A 518 13.63 -6.60 4.91
CA ASP A 518 14.15 -5.34 5.44
C ASP A 518 13.75 -5.17 6.92
N SER A 519 14.53 -4.44 7.70
CA SER A 519 14.24 -4.16 9.10
C SER A 519 14.88 -2.86 9.57
N ALA A 520 14.24 -2.20 10.53
CA ALA A 520 14.84 -1.09 11.27
C ALA A 520 15.87 -1.56 12.32
N SER A 521 15.93 -2.86 12.61
CA SER A 521 16.71 -3.42 13.71
C SER A 521 18.21 -3.42 13.41
N ASN A 522 19.02 -2.94 14.34
CA ASN A 522 20.48 -3.03 14.25
C ASN A 522 21.04 -4.46 14.47
N GLN A 523 20.16 -5.45 14.70
CA GLN A 523 20.53 -6.86 14.83
C GLN A 523 20.58 -7.57 13.49
N VAL A 524 19.99 -7.02 12.43
CA VAL A 524 20.11 -7.60 11.08
C VAL A 524 21.35 -7.10 10.37
N GLY A 525 21.92 -7.92 9.48
CA GLY A 525 23.18 -7.65 8.80
C GLY A 525 23.11 -7.91 7.31
N CYS A 526 24.03 -7.31 6.56
CA CYS A 526 24.03 -7.46 5.11
C CYS A 526 24.44 -8.88 4.69
N ALA A 527 23.92 -9.33 3.55
CA ALA A 527 24.25 -10.62 2.95
C ALA A 527 24.83 -10.44 1.53
N GLU A 528 25.49 -11.46 1.02
CA GLU A 528 25.95 -11.58 -0.35
C GLU A 528 25.29 -12.78 -1.01
N VAL A 529 24.83 -12.61 -2.25
CA VAL A 529 24.34 -13.71 -3.09
C VAL A 529 25.43 -14.08 -4.09
N TRP A 530 25.73 -15.37 -4.15
CA TRP A 530 26.75 -15.93 -5.04
C TRP A 530 26.08 -16.94 -5.98
N VAL A 531 26.44 -16.89 -7.27
CA VAL A 531 25.94 -17.80 -8.31
C VAL A 531 27.14 -18.36 -9.08
N ASP A 532 27.24 -19.69 -9.16
CA ASP A 532 28.35 -20.42 -9.80
C ASP A 532 29.74 -19.96 -9.32
N GLY A 533 29.84 -19.56 -8.05
CA GLY A 533 31.09 -19.10 -7.41
C GLY A 533 31.42 -17.61 -7.62
N GLU A 534 30.55 -16.84 -8.29
CA GLU A 534 30.69 -15.40 -8.47
C GLU A 534 29.67 -14.63 -7.63
N LYS A 535 30.10 -13.54 -6.97
CA LYS A 535 29.18 -12.67 -6.25
C LYS A 535 28.34 -11.85 -7.24
N VAL A 536 27.03 -11.99 -7.17
CA VAL A 536 26.07 -11.28 -8.04
C VAL A 536 25.33 -10.17 -7.31
N LEU A 537 25.09 -10.29 -6.01
CA LEU A 537 24.41 -9.27 -5.20
C LEU A 537 25.10 -9.00 -3.86
N TYR A 538 24.94 -7.77 -3.39
CA TYR A 538 25.14 -7.36 -2.01
C TYR A 538 23.80 -6.84 -1.50
N VAL A 539 23.25 -7.47 -0.46
CA VAL A 539 21.88 -7.28 0.00
C VAL A 539 21.90 -6.58 1.35
N ASP A 540 21.42 -5.34 1.38
CA ASP A 540 21.29 -4.55 2.58
C ASP A 540 19.84 -4.61 3.11
N PRO A 541 19.60 -5.15 4.32
CA PRO A 541 18.28 -5.21 4.94
C PRO A 541 17.85 -3.91 5.63
N HIS A 542 18.39 -2.75 5.23
CA HIS A 542 18.02 -1.45 5.77
C HIS A 542 17.68 -0.40 4.69
N VAL A 543 17.40 -0.83 3.46
CA VAL A 543 17.11 0.08 2.34
C VAL A 543 15.83 0.87 2.59
N ASN A 544 14.79 0.19 3.11
CA ASN A 544 13.54 0.83 3.52
C ASN A 544 13.57 1.27 4.98
N GLY A 545 14.26 0.53 5.85
CA GLY A 545 14.43 0.87 7.26
C GLY A 545 13.20 0.58 8.13
N TRP A 546 12.37 -0.39 7.71
CA TRP A 546 11.24 -0.93 8.47
C TRP A 546 10.92 -2.34 7.97
N THR A 547 10.13 -3.11 8.72
CA THR A 547 9.80 -4.51 8.39
C THR A 547 9.04 -4.61 7.05
N HIS A 548 9.78 -4.93 5.98
CA HIS A 548 9.28 -4.86 4.59
C HIS A 548 9.86 -5.99 3.73
N CYS A 549 9.08 -6.46 2.75
CA CYS A 549 9.50 -7.49 1.80
C CYS A 549 10.09 -6.87 0.53
N ASN A 550 11.36 -7.13 0.27
CA ASN A 550 12.05 -6.71 -0.95
C ASN A 550 12.29 -7.90 -1.88
N ALA A 551 12.26 -7.65 -3.19
CA ALA A 551 12.72 -8.58 -4.21
C ALA A 551 13.96 -7.99 -4.91
N LEU A 552 14.92 -8.85 -5.26
CA LEU A 552 16.09 -8.49 -6.07
C LEU A 552 16.42 -9.57 -7.09
N ILE A 553 16.77 -9.18 -8.31
CA ILE A 553 17.16 -10.12 -9.38
C ILE A 553 18.60 -10.59 -9.15
N CYS A 554 18.76 -11.87 -8.80
CA CYS A 554 20.07 -12.51 -8.70
C CYS A 554 20.71 -12.67 -10.08
N PHE A 555 19.94 -13.13 -11.06
CA PHE A 555 20.35 -13.17 -12.46
C PHE A 555 19.13 -13.33 -13.39
N LYS A 556 19.31 -12.87 -14.63
CA LYS A 556 18.41 -13.08 -15.76
C LYS A 556 19.24 -13.54 -16.96
N SER A 557 19.29 -14.86 -17.19
CA SER A 557 20.21 -15.42 -18.19
C SER A 557 19.55 -15.78 -19.51
N GLY A 558 18.24 -16.05 -19.50
CA GLY A 558 17.49 -16.51 -20.69
C GLY A 558 17.88 -17.92 -21.18
N GLU A 559 18.78 -18.61 -20.46
CA GLU A 559 19.16 -19.99 -20.72
C GLU A 559 18.87 -20.82 -19.46
N ARG A 560 18.05 -21.86 -19.62
CA ARG A 560 17.74 -22.77 -18.53
C ARG A 560 18.93 -23.67 -18.24
N LYS A 561 19.59 -23.45 -17.09
CA LYS A 561 20.82 -24.16 -16.72
C LYS A 561 20.83 -24.47 -15.22
N ARG A 562 21.48 -25.57 -14.84
CA ARG A 562 21.80 -25.87 -13.44
C ARG A 562 22.80 -24.84 -12.90
N ARG A 563 22.46 -24.23 -11.77
CA ARG A 563 23.21 -23.19 -11.06
C ARG A 563 23.44 -23.60 -9.62
N HIS A 564 24.62 -23.27 -9.10
CA HIS A 564 24.90 -23.30 -7.67
C HIS A 564 24.67 -21.91 -7.09
N VAL A 565 23.78 -21.78 -6.12
CA VAL A 565 23.42 -20.51 -5.47
C VAL A 565 23.74 -20.57 -4.00
N GLU A 566 24.37 -19.54 -3.45
CA GLU A 566 24.62 -19.41 -2.02
C GLU A 566 24.22 -18.02 -1.51
N VAL A 567 23.61 -17.98 -0.32
CA VAL A 567 23.38 -16.75 0.43
C VAL A 567 24.23 -16.79 1.68
N ARG A 568 25.14 -15.84 1.79
CA ARG A 568 26.16 -15.76 2.85
C ARG A 568 26.04 -14.42 3.56
N LEU A 569 26.25 -14.37 4.88
CA LEU A 569 26.40 -13.08 5.55
C LEU A 569 27.67 -12.40 5.02
N ALA A 570 27.61 -11.07 4.86
CA ALA A 570 28.76 -10.30 4.41
C ALA A 570 29.90 -10.37 5.43
N PRO A 571 31.18 -10.25 5.00
CA PRO A 571 32.31 -10.31 5.93
C PRO A 571 32.19 -9.31 7.08
N GLY A 572 32.25 -9.81 8.32
CA GLY A 572 32.10 -9.00 9.54
C GLY A 572 30.65 -8.80 10.00
N MET A 573 29.67 -9.43 9.35
CA MET A 573 28.25 -9.42 9.71
C MET A 573 27.76 -10.82 10.16
N GLU A 574 28.66 -11.77 10.39
CA GLU A 574 28.30 -13.17 10.69
C GLU A 574 27.60 -13.34 12.05
N ASP A 575 27.71 -12.34 12.94
CA ASP A 575 27.03 -12.24 14.23
C ASP A 575 25.63 -11.58 14.13
N LYS A 576 25.20 -11.20 12.93
CA LYS A 576 23.90 -10.57 12.65
C LYS A 576 22.89 -11.54 12.07
N ASP A 577 21.62 -11.23 12.26
CA ASP A 577 20.50 -11.98 11.71
C ASP A 577 20.26 -11.60 10.24
N PHE A 578 19.73 -12.52 9.44
CA PHE A 578 19.26 -12.24 8.07
C PHE A 578 18.17 -13.22 7.69
N THR A 579 17.17 -12.75 6.94
CA THR A 579 16.00 -13.56 6.58
C THR A 579 15.82 -13.60 5.07
N ILE A 580 15.90 -14.81 4.51
CA ILE A 580 15.50 -15.14 3.15
C ILE A 580 14.01 -15.50 3.22
N LEU A 581 13.17 -14.65 2.65
CA LEU A 581 11.72 -14.85 2.62
C LEU A 581 11.32 -15.88 1.55
N GLY A 582 12.10 -15.99 0.49
CA GLY A 582 11.86 -16.91 -0.60
C GLY A 582 12.68 -16.56 -1.83
N PHE A 583 12.38 -17.20 -2.95
CA PHE A 583 12.96 -16.92 -4.24
C PHE A 583 11.86 -16.87 -5.31
N GLY A 584 12.00 -15.97 -6.29
CA GLY A 584 11.24 -16.05 -7.55
C GLY A 584 12.04 -16.88 -8.55
N VAL A 585 11.49 -17.99 -9.04
CA VAL A 585 12.18 -18.90 -9.98
C VAL A 585 11.44 -18.94 -11.31
N VAL A 586 12.16 -18.75 -12.42
CA VAL A 586 11.63 -18.92 -13.79
C VAL A 586 12.19 -20.18 -14.44
#